data_AF-A0AAV9MH90-F1
#
_entry.id   AF-A0AAV9MH90-F1
#
_cell.length_a   1.000
_cell.length_b   1.000
_cell.length_c   1.000
_cell.angle_alpha   90.00
_cell.angle_beta   90.00
_cell.angle_gamma   90.00
#
_symmetry.space_group_name_H-M   'P 1'
#
loop_
_entity.id
_entity.type
_entity.pdbx_description
1 polymer ?
#
loop_
_entity_poly.entity_id
_entity_poly.type
_entity_poly.pdbx_seq_one_letter_code
_entity_poly.pdbx_strand_id
1 'polypeptide(L)'
;MHKIVPVKRFYIYHELGSMLLGKILSYGGAPTGSSFGFGFNSNIGVCTTKRRGLVVQAKKYALCQTKRNRSRKSLARTHGFRKRMSTTSGRATIQRRRAKGRWDLCPKSSPRTGKRA
;
A
#
# COMPACT_ATOMS: atom_id res chain seq x y z
N MET A 1 22.81 41.32 -15.14
CA MET A 1 24.02 40.55 -14.80
C MET A 1 23.95 40.15 -13.33
N HIS A 2 23.60 38.89 -13.02
CA HIS A 2 23.87 38.27 -11.71
C HIS A 2 24.10 36.78 -11.98
N LYS A 3 25.37 36.35 -11.91
CA LYS A 3 25.78 34.94 -11.83
C LYS A 3 25.96 34.60 -10.36
N ILE A 4 25.67 33.34 -9.96
CA ILE A 4 26.16 32.58 -8.79
C ILE A 4 25.15 31.41 -8.59
N VAL A 5 25.44 30.12 -8.43
CA VAL A 5 26.55 29.16 -8.70
C VAL A 5 25.89 27.75 -8.57
N PRO A 6 26.23 26.73 -9.36
CA PRO A 6 25.64 25.39 -9.24
C PRO A 6 26.21 24.63 -8.02
N VAL A 7 25.32 24.07 -7.20
CA VAL A 7 25.71 23.18 -6.08
C VAL A 7 26.18 21.82 -6.62
N LYS A 8 27.50 21.64 -6.44
CA LYS A 8 28.36 20.46 -6.53
C LYS A 8 27.66 19.09 -6.69
N ARG A 9 27.84 18.55 -7.90
CA ARG A 9 27.95 17.13 -8.25
C ARG A 9 29.04 16.48 -7.39
N PHE A 10 28.71 15.51 -6.56
CA PHE A 10 29.69 14.63 -5.91
C PHE A 10 29.76 13.31 -6.66
N TYR A 11 30.95 13.00 -7.17
CA TYR A 11 31.31 11.76 -7.84
C TYR A 11 31.56 10.63 -6.83
N ILE A 12 31.27 9.43 -7.31
CA ILE A 12 31.59 8.09 -6.77
C ILE A 12 33.10 7.95 -6.55
N TYR A 13 33.54 7.28 -5.47
CA TYR A 13 34.63 6.28 -5.44
C TYR A 13 34.72 5.62 -4.05
N HIS A 14 34.45 4.32 -3.99
CA HIS A 14 35.37 3.34 -3.38
C HIS A 14 34.99 1.94 -3.87
N GLU A 15 35.66 1.53 -4.96
CA GLU A 15 36.00 0.12 -5.15
C GLU A 15 36.94 -0.29 -4.02
N LEU A 16 36.67 -1.42 -3.36
CA LEU A 16 37.69 -2.38 -2.92
C LEU A 16 36.99 -3.70 -2.59
N GLY A 17 37.48 -4.80 -3.18
CA GLY A 17 37.51 -6.10 -2.52
C GLY A 17 36.40 -7.10 -2.88
N SER A 18 36.56 -7.74 -4.02
CA SER A 18 36.19 -9.14 -4.24
C SER A 18 36.55 -10.02 -3.03
N MET A 19 35.71 -11.00 -2.65
CA MET A 19 36.13 -12.36 -2.29
C MET A 19 34.91 -13.29 -2.34
N LEU A 20 35.12 -14.38 -3.06
CA LEU A 20 34.20 -15.47 -3.36
C LEU A 20 33.87 -16.27 -2.10
N LEU A 21 32.60 -16.60 -1.89
CA LEU A 21 32.23 -17.87 -1.25
C LEU A 21 30.80 -18.27 -1.60
N GLY A 22 30.56 -18.59 -2.87
CA GLY A 22 29.35 -19.29 -3.31
C GLY A 22 29.41 -20.74 -2.85
N LYS A 23 28.94 -21.03 -1.64
CA LYS A 23 28.67 -22.40 -1.19
C LYS A 23 27.34 -22.86 -1.81
N ILE A 24 27.46 -23.95 -2.57
CA ILE A 24 26.37 -24.73 -3.15
C ILE A 24 25.49 -25.26 -2.01
N LEU A 25 24.19 -24.98 -2.07
CA LEU A 25 23.16 -25.82 -1.47
C LEU A 25 22.06 -26.01 -2.50
N SER A 26 22.16 -27.12 -3.22
CA SER A 26 21.04 -27.76 -3.85
C SER A 26 20.10 -28.25 -2.74
N TYR A 27 18.94 -27.63 -2.63
CA TYR A 27 17.75 -28.31 -2.13
C TYR A 27 16.73 -28.31 -3.27
N GLY A 28 16.71 -29.43 -3.97
CA GLY A 28 15.63 -29.79 -4.87
C GLY A 28 14.32 -29.86 -4.09
N GLY A 29 13.30 -29.22 -4.65
CA GLY A 29 11.94 -29.27 -4.15
C GLY A 29 11.07 -28.48 -5.11
N ALA A 30 10.49 -29.17 -6.09
CA ALA A 30 9.52 -28.59 -7.01
C ALA A 30 8.38 -27.91 -6.21
N PRO A 31 7.85 -26.76 -6.64
CA PRO A 31 6.55 -26.33 -6.16
C PRO A 31 5.53 -27.35 -6.68
N THR A 32 5.15 -28.30 -5.82
CA THR A 32 3.96 -29.09 -6.01
C THR A 32 2.80 -28.12 -6.21
N GLY A 33 2.25 -28.11 -7.42
CA GLY A 33 1.14 -27.25 -7.80
C GLY A 33 0.01 -27.42 -6.81
N SER A 34 -0.37 -26.35 -6.12
CA SER A 34 -1.61 -26.30 -5.36
C SER A 34 -2.76 -26.31 -6.35
N SER A 35 -3.21 -27.51 -6.75
CA SER A 35 -4.48 -27.66 -7.46
C SER A 35 -5.59 -27.28 -6.48
N PHE A 36 -6.07 -26.04 -6.55
CA PHE A 36 -7.39 -25.72 -6.05
C PHE A 36 -8.39 -26.40 -6.99
N GLY A 37 -8.65 -27.68 -6.72
CA GLY A 37 -9.60 -28.50 -7.45
C GLY A 37 -11.02 -28.04 -7.18
N PHE A 38 -11.44 -26.96 -7.83
CA PHE A 38 -12.85 -26.64 -7.97
C PHE A 38 -13.38 -27.39 -9.19
N GLY A 39 -13.78 -28.65 -8.96
CA GLY A 39 -14.46 -29.45 -9.96
C GLY A 39 -15.85 -28.88 -10.22
N PHE A 40 -16.00 -28.08 -11.28
CA PHE A 40 -17.31 -27.80 -11.85
C PHE A 40 -17.74 -29.00 -12.69
N ASN A 41 -18.12 -30.10 -12.03
CA ASN A 41 -18.95 -31.08 -12.70
C ASN A 41 -20.39 -30.56 -12.65
N SER A 42 -20.73 -29.74 -13.64
CA SER A 42 -22.10 -29.38 -13.93
C SER A 42 -22.44 -30.02 -15.26
N ASN A 43 -23.15 -31.15 -15.21
CA ASN A 43 -24.00 -31.56 -16.33
C ASN A 43 -24.93 -30.37 -16.61
N ILE A 44 -24.64 -29.63 -17.69
CA ILE A 44 -25.41 -28.45 -18.11
C ILE A 44 -26.75 -28.97 -18.64
N GLY A 45 -27.66 -29.26 -17.70
CA GLY A 45 -29.10 -29.31 -17.94
C GLY A 45 -29.65 -27.91 -17.76
N VAL A 46 -29.98 -27.26 -18.87
CA VAL A 46 -30.55 -25.91 -18.90
C VAL A 46 -31.95 -25.95 -18.26
N CYS A 47 -32.04 -25.63 -16.97
CA CYS A 47 -33.31 -25.36 -16.29
C CYS A 47 -33.37 -23.87 -15.98
N THR A 48 -34.14 -23.15 -16.80
CA THR A 48 -34.35 -21.70 -16.73
C THR A 48 -35.33 -21.34 -15.61
N THR A 49 -34.99 -21.62 -14.35
CA THR A 49 -35.73 -21.04 -13.22
C THR A 49 -35.16 -19.67 -12.94
N LYS A 50 -35.95 -18.61 -13.22
CA LYS A 50 -35.63 -17.20 -12.95
C LYS A 50 -34.99 -17.07 -11.56
N ARG A 51 -33.66 -16.98 -11.52
CA ARG A 51 -32.89 -16.75 -10.30
C ARG A 51 -33.31 -15.36 -9.80
N ARG A 52 -34.28 -15.31 -8.88
CA ARG A 52 -34.57 -14.09 -8.12
C ARG A 52 -33.30 -13.81 -7.31
N GLY A 53 -32.45 -12.95 -7.85
CA GLY A 53 -31.24 -12.52 -7.16
C GLY A 53 -31.61 -11.99 -5.78
N LEU A 54 -30.79 -12.28 -4.77
CA LEU A 54 -30.97 -11.75 -3.42
C LEU A 54 -30.93 -10.22 -3.48
N VAL A 55 -32.10 -9.58 -3.46
CA VAL A 55 -32.20 -8.12 -3.41
C VAL A 55 -31.96 -7.69 -1.97
N VAL A 56 -30.72 -7.37 -1.64
CA VAL A 56 -30.38 -6.82 -0.31
C VAL A 56 -30.84 -5.37 -0.28
N GLN A 57 -32.04 -5.15 0.23
CA GLN A 57 -32.58 -3.80 0.41
C GLN A 57 -31.93 -3.16 1.64
N ALA A 58 -31.05 -2.20 1.40
CA ALA A 58 -30.36 -1.48 2.46
C ALA A 58 -31.33 -0.48 3.12
N LYS A 59 -31.68 -0.69 4.39
CA LYS A 59 -32.71 0.09 5.10
C LYS A 59 -32.35 1.55 5.40
N LYS A 60 -31.07 1.85 5.76
CA LYS A 60 -30.67 3.19 6.26
C LYS A 60 -29.39 3.75 5.61
N TYR A 61 -28.45 2.91 5.20
CA TYR A 61 -27.24 3.30 4.48
C TYR A 61 -26.93 2.23 3.42
N ALA A 62 -26.53 2.64 2.21
CA ALA A 62 -26.12 1.70 1.17
C ALA A 62 -24.92 0.84 1.63
N LEU A 63 -24.93 -0.45 1.30
CA LEU A 63 -23.97 -1.44 1.82
C LEU A 63 -22.50 -1.09 1.56
N CYS A 64 -22.20 -0.50 0.39
CA CYS A 64 -20.84 -0.14 -0.01
C CYS A 64 -20.38 1.25 0.47
N GLN A 65 -21.16 1.95 1.29
CA GLN A 65 -20.82 3.29 1.79
C GLN A 65 -19.98 3.22 3.07
N THR A 66 -18.72 2.78 2.91
CA THR A 66 -17.75 2.68 4.01
C THR A 66 -17.03 4.01 4.29
N LYS A 67 -16.75 4.79 3.25
CA LYS A 67 -16.17 6.14 3.37
C LYS A 67 -17.30 7.17 3.52
N ARG A 68 -17.50 7.67 4.72
CA ARG A 68 -18.46 8.75 5.02
C ARG A 68 -17.79 10.12 5.11
N ASN A 69 -18.57 11.19 5.15
CA ASN A 69 -18.07 12.56 5.36
C ASN A 69 -17.60 12.76 6.81
N ARG A 70 -16.40 12.25 7.11
CA ARG A 70 -15.76 12.38 8.42
C ARG A 70 -14.87 13.62 8.45
N SER A 71 -14.91 14.35 9.57
CA SER A 71 -14.06 15.52 9.79
C SER A 71 -12.57 15.20 9.55
N ARG A 72 -11.90 16.08 8.79
CA ARG A 72 -10.46 15.95 8.47
C ARG A 72 -9.58 15.93 9.73
N LYS A 73 -9.97 16.67 10.78
CA LYS A 73 -9.31 16.67 12.09
C LYS A 73 -9.28 15.28 12.73
N SER A 74 -10.37 14.51 12.60
CA SER A 74 -10.44 13.13 13.11
C SER A 74 -9.49 12.21 12.35
N LEU A 75 -9.46 12.31 11.02
CA LEU A 75 -8.58 11.50 10.18
C LEU A 75 -7.09 11.79 10.43
N ALA A 76 -6.74 13.06 10.68
CA ALA A 76 -5.37 13.47 10.98
C ALA A 76 -4.87 12.95 12.34
N ARG A 77 -5.76 12.78 13.32
CA ARG A 77 -5.42 12.15 14.61
C ARG A 77 -5.13 10.66 14.46
N THR A 78 -5.84 9.97 13.57
CA THR A 78 -5.66 8.52 13.36
C THR A 78 -4.49 8.20 12.41
N HIS A 79 -4.37 8.92 11.30
CA HIS A 79 -3.46 8.56 10.20
C HIS A 79 -2.47 9.66 9.83
N GLY A 80 -2.50 10.80 10.50
CA GLY A 80 -1.66 11.95 10.18
C GLY A 80 -0.19 11.76 10.56
N PHE A 81 0.63 12.70 10.09
CA PHE A 81 2.08 12.66 10.22
C PHE A 81 2.57 12.56 11.68
N ARG A 82 2.02 13.39 12.57
CA ARG A 82 2.37 13.39 14.00
C ARG A 82 2.12 12.03 14.65
N LYS A 83 1.01 11.37 14.30
CA LYS A 83 0.68 10.04 14.80
C LYS A 83 1.69 9.00 14.33
N ARG A 84 2.20 9.11 13.10
CA ARG A 84 3.27 8.23 12.58
C ARG A 84 4.62 8.46 13.25
N MET A 85 4.96 9.70 13.60
CA MET A 85 6.23 9.99 14.28
C MET A 85 6.25 9.51 15.74
N SER A 86 5.09 9.44 16.39
CA SER A 86 4.96 8.99 17.78
C SER A 86 5.37 7.52 17.99
N THR A 87 5.15 6.64 17.01
CA THR A 87 5.42 5.20 17.18
C THR A 87 6.61 4.73 16.34
N THR A 88 7.30 3.67 16.80
CA THR A 88 8.43 3.06 16.07
C THR A 88 8.00 2.50 14.72
N SER A 89 6.88 1.76 14.68
CA SER A 89 6.30 1.22 13.44
C SER A 89 5.87 2.31 12.45
N GLY A 90 5.43 3.46 12.96
CA GLY A 90 5.08 4.62 12.16
C GLY A 90 6.29 5.25 11.49
N ARG A 91 7.41 5.39 12.21
CA ARG A 91 8.69 5.86 11.65
C ARG A 91 9.20 4.92 10.55
N ALA A 92 9.17 3.60 10.77
CA ALA A 92 9.54 2.61 9.75
C ALA A 92 8.66 2.70 8.49
N THR A 93 7.37 2.98 8.65
CA THR A 93 6.46 3.21 7.51
C THR A 93 6.87 4.41 6.68
N ILE A 94 7.24 5.52 7.32
CA ILE A 94 7.69 6.72 6.60
C ILE A 94 9.01 6.47 5.88
N GLN A 95 9.94 5.72 6.48
CA GLN A 95 11.18 5.32 5.82
C GLN A 95 10.91 4.52 4.54
N ARG A 96 10.02 3.51 4.60
CA ARG A 96 9.60 2.76 3.40
C ARG A 96 8.98 3.65 2.31
N ARG A 97 8.18 4.64 2.70
CA ARG A 97 7.56 5.59 1.75
C ARG A 97 8.59 6.51 1.08
N ARG A 98 9.60 6.96 1.83
CA ARG A 98 10.72 7.76 1.32
C ARG A 98 11.62 6.94 0.39
N ALA A 99 11.96 5.70 0.76
CA ALA A 99 12.73 4.79 -0.10
C ALA A 99 12.03 4.54 -1.44
N LYS A 100 10.69 4.47 -1.44
CA LYS A 100 9.89 4.40 -2.68
C LYS A 100 9.81 5.74 -3.45
N GLY A 101 10.20 6.86 -2.84
CA GLY A 101 10.07 8.19 -3.46
C GLY A 101 8.62 8.71 -3.54
N ARG A 102 7.75 8.35 -2.58
CA ARG A 102 6.37 8.87 -2.57
C ARG A 102 6.38 10.37 -2.27
N TRP A 103 5.81 11.17 -3.17
CA TRP A 103 5.69 12.63 -3.02
C TRP A 103 4.93 13.02 -1.75
N ASP A 104 3.79 12.38 -1.48
CA ASP A 104 3.02 12.58 -0.26
C ASP A 104 3.31 11.45 0.72
N LEU A 105 3.83 11.78 1.89
CA LEU A 105 4.13 10.81 2.93
C LEU A 105 2.90 10.46 3.79
N CYS A 106 1.97 11.39 4.01
CA CYS A 106 0.81 11.20 4.88
C CYS A 106 -0.40 12.00 4.35
N PRO A 107 -1.22 11.38 3.47
CA PRO A 107 -2.33 12.06 2.79
C PRO A 107 -3.46 12.57 3.67
N LYS A 108 -3.54 12.09 4.92
CA LYS A 108 -4.58 12.48 5.88
C LYS A 108 -4.08 13.49 6.91
N SER A 109 -2.97 14.16 6.64
CA SER A 109 -2.51 15.28 7.47
C SER A 109 -3.42 16.51 7.29
N SER A 110 -3.69 17.24 8.38
CA SER A 110 -4.43 18.50 8.36
C SER A 110 -3.65 19.57 9.13
N PRO A 111 -3.58 20.81 8.63
CA PRO A 111 -3.00 21.91 9.39
C PRO A 111 -3.91 22.27 10.57
N ARG A 112 -3.35 22.94 11.58
CA ARG A 112 -4.12 23.43 12.74
C ARG A 112 -4.91 24.70 12.42
N THR A 113 -4.40 25.50 11.49
CA THR A 113 -4.90 26.82 11.12
C THR A 113 -4.95 26.98 9.59
N GLY A 114 -5.59 28.05 9.13
CA GLY A 114 -5.70 28.39 7.72
C GLY A 114 -6.92 27.78 7.01
N LYS A 115 -6.95 27.87 5.68
CA LYS A 115 -8.10 27.47 4.84
C LYS A 115 -8.51 26.00 4.98
N ARG A 116 -7.59 25.16 5.45
CA ARG A 116 -7.76 23.72 5.62
C ARG A 116 -7.74 23.29 7.10
N ALA A 117 -7.95 24.19 8.06
CA ALA A 117 -8.18 23.82 9.45
C ALA A 117 -9.45 22.96 9.63
#